data_AF-A0A9E4DTG9-F1
#
_entry.id   AF-A0A9E4DTG9-F1
#
_cell.length_a   1.000
_cell.length_b   1.000
_cell.length_c   1.000
_cell.angle_alpha   90.00
_cell.angle_beta   90.00
_cell.angle_gamma   90.00
#
_symmetry.space_group_name_H-M   'P 1'
#
loop_
_entity.id
_entity.type
_entity.pdbx_description
1 polymer ?
#
loop_
_entity_poly.entity_id
_entity_poly.type
_entity_poly.pdbx_seq_one_letter_code
_entity_poly.pdbx_strand_id
1 'polypeptide(L)' 'MLVGTDKFRVVIEAMSRIGGLPGVRWATVAHPLGSATPEVLAERADEALAQFVEIVVTDPES' A
#
# COMPACT_ATOMS: atom_id res chain seq x y z
N MET A 1 -0.90 0.20 9.12
CA MET A 1 -1.15 -0.44 7.82
C MET A 1 -1.36 0.65 6.79
N LEU A 2 -0.36 0.89 5.94
CA LEU A 2 -0.45 1.88 4.87
C LEU A 2 -0.81 1.12 3.59
N VAL A 3 -2.01 1.34 3.07
CA VAL A 3 -2.40 0.90 1.72
C VAL A 3 -2.61 2.15 0.89
N GLY A 4 -1.89 2.25 -0.21
CA GLY A 4 -1.97 3.35 -1.16
C GLY A 4 -2.53 2.90 -2.49
N THR A 5 -3.18 3.80 -3.24
CA THR A 5 -3.39 3.53 -4.67
C THR A 5 -2.18 4.02 -5.47
N ASP A 6 -1.84 3.31 -6.53
CA ASP A 6 -0.75 3.63 -7.48
C ASP A 6 -0.66 5.12 -7.86
N LYS A 7 -1.80 5.77 -8.14
CA LYS A 7 -1.89 7.20 -8.48
C LYS A 7 -1.32 8.15 -7.41
N PHE A 8 -1.30 7.74 -6.14
CA PHE A 8 -0.84 8.55 -5.02
C PHE A 8 0.56 8.18 -4.53
N ARG A 9 1.29 7.34 -5.26
CA ARG A 9 2.65 6.90 -4.89
C ARG A 9 3.56 8.06 -4.48
N VAL A 10 3.67 9.10 -5.31
CA VAL A 10 4.54 10.26 -5.05
C VAL A 10 4.13 11.00 -3.77
N VAL A 11 2.82 11.09 -3.51
CA VAL A 11 2.30 11.73 -2.29
C VAL A 11 2.65 10.90 -1.06
N ILE A 12 2.49 9.57 -1.14
CA ILE A 12 2.83 8.66 -0.04
C ILE A 12 4.33 8.71 0.27
N GLU A 13 5.19 8.73 -0.76
CA GLU A 13 6.64 8.88 -0.61
C GLU A 13 7.03 10.23 0.01
N ALA A 14 6.34 11.32 -0.35
CA ALA A 14 6.57 12.62 0.26
C ALA A 14 6.14 12.64 1.74
N MET A 15 4.97 12.07 2.04
CA MET A 15 4.42 12.01 3.39
C MET A 15 5.27 11.12 4.31
N SER A 16 5.84 10.03 3.81
CA SER A 16 6.72 9.17 4.61
C SER A 16 7.99 9.90 5.05
N ARG A 17 8.57 10.72 4.17
CA ARG A 17 9.73 11.57 4.52
C ARG A 17 9.36 12.63 5.55
N ILE A 18 8.23 13.32 5.37
CA ILE A 18 7.74 14.34 6.32
C ILE A 18 7.45 13.72 7.69
N GLY A 19 6.87 12.51 7.71
CA GLY A 19 6.55 11.77 8.92
C GLY A 19 7.74 11.10 9.62
N GLY A 20 8.97 11.30 9.14
CA GLY A 20 10.17 10.69 9.74
C GLY A 20 10.29 9.18 9.51
N LEU A 21 9.60 8.64 8.50
CA LEU A 21 9.62 7.23 8.10
C LEU A 21 10.17 7.08 6.66
N PRO A 22 11.39 7.60 6.34
CA PRO A 22 11.94 7.48 5.01
C PRO A 22 12.16 6.01 4.64
N GLY A 23 11.74 5.61 3.44
CA GLY A 23 11.90 4.24 2.97
C GLY A 23 10.89 3.24 3.53
N VAL A 24 9.89 3.69 4.31
CA VAL A 24 8.79 2.83 4.75
C VAL A 24 8.15 2.15 3.53
N ARG A 25 7.90 0.84 3.65
CA ARG A 25 7.20 0.08 2.62
C ARG A 25 5.68 0.12 2.88
N TRP A 26 4.90 0.09 1.82
CA TRP A 26 3.43 0.08 1.89
C TRP A 26 2.87 -0.79 0.76
N ALA A 27 1.67 -1.33 0.96
CA ALA A 27 0.98 -2.08 -0.09
C ALA A 27 0.32 -1.12 -1.09
N THR A 28 0.41 -1.44 -2.38
CA THR A 28 -0.13 -0.62 -3.47
C THR A 28 -1.22 -1.38 -4.23
N VAL A 29 -2.35 -0.72 -4.50
CA VAL A 29 -3.46 -1.25 -5.30
C VAL A 29 -3.82 -0.32 -6.45
N ALA A 30 -4.53 -0.83 -7.46
CA ALA A 30 -4.94 -0.03 -8.61
C ALA A 30 -6.00 1.03 -8.26
N HIS A 31 -5.84 2.25 -8.78
CA HIS A 31 -6.86 3.30 -8.77
C HIS A 31 -7.90 3.09 -9.90
N PRO A 32 -9.15 3.58 -9.77
CA PRO A 32 -9.81 4.12 -8.59
C PRO A 32 -10.47 3.05 -7.72
N LEU A 33 -10.58 3.30 -6.41
CA LEU A 33 -11.35 2.45 -5.48
C LEU A 33 -12.84 2.84 -5.46
N GLY A 34 -13.15 4.14 -5.56
CA GLY A 34 -14.51 4.64 -5.34
C GLY A 34 -15.54 4.22 -6.40
N SER A 35 -15.10 3.73 -7.55
CA SER A 35 -15.97 3.21 -8.62
C SER A 35 -15.75 1.72 -8.89
N ALA A 36 -14.99 1.03 -8.05
CA ALA A 36 -14.76 -0.40 -8.19
C ALA A 36 -15.97 -1.19 -7.68
N THR A 37 -16.25 -2.34 -8.31
CA THR A 37 -17.28 -3.25 -7.80
C THR A 37 -16.78 -3.98 -6.56
N PRO A 38 -17.67 -4.58 -5.74
CA PRO A 38 -17.26 -5.37 -4.58
C PRO A 38 -16.28 -6.49 -4.91
N GLU A 39 -16.44 -7.15 -6.06
CA GLU A 39 -15.57 -8.23 -6.52
C GLU A 39 -14.16 -7.72 -6.81
N VAL A 40 -14.06 -6.58 -7.51
CA VAL A 40 -12.77 -5.93 -7.80
C VAL A 40 -12.09 -5.42 -6.52
N LEU A 41 -12.87 -4.96 -5.54
CA LEU A 41 -12.33 -4.55 -4.24
C LEU A 41 -11.80 -5.74 -3.45
N ALA A 42 -12.46 -6.90 -3.51
CA ALA A 42 -11.99 -8.12 -2.86
C ALA A 42 -10.67 -8.60 -3.47
N GLU A 43 -10.56 -8.65 -4.80
CA GLU A 43 -9.32 -9.01 -5.50
C GLU A 43 -8.16 -8.08 -5.10
N ARG A 44 -8.39 -6.76 -5.10
CA ARG A 44 -7.38 -5.78 -4.69
C ARG A 44 -7.02 -5.88 -3.21
N ALA A 45 -7.95 -6.31 -2.35
CA ALA A 45 -7.66 -6.55 -0.94
C ALA A 45 -6.73 -7.75 -0.77
N ASP A 46 -6.93 -8.81 -1.54
CA ASP A 46 -6.05 -9.99 -1.56
C ASP A 46 -4.64 -9.63 -2.07
N GLU A 47 -4.54 -8.82 -3.12
CA GLU A 47 -3.27 -8.26 -3.61
C GLU A 47 -2.54 -7.43 -2.55
N ALA A 48 -3.28 -6.55 -1.85
CA ALA A 48 -2.71 -5.72 -0.78
C ALA A 48 -2.26 -6.56 0.40
N LEU A 49 -3.01 -7.62 0.74
CA LEU A 49 -2.67 -8.54 1.82
C LEU A 49 -1.37 -9.28 1.51
N ALA A 50 -1.22 -9.82 0.30
CA ALA A 50 0.00 -10.50 -0.11
C ALA A 50 1.24 -9.60 0.01
N GLN A 51 1.14 -8.35 -0.48
CA GLN A 51 2.20 -7.35 -0.35
C GLN A 51 2.49 -7.01 1.13
N PHE A 52 1.45 -6.87 1.95
CA PHE A 52 1.63 -6.58 3.36
C PHE A 52 2.35 -7.69 4.10
N VAL A 53 1.98 -8.95 3.83
CA VAL A 53 2.67 -10.12 4.39
C VAL A 53 4.14 -10.09 4.01
N GLU A 54 4.46 -9.89 2.73
CA GLU A 54 5.86 -9.75 2.26
C GLU A 54 6.58 -8.63 3.02
N ILE A 55 5.97 -7.46 3.14
CA ILE A 55 6.56 -6.33 3.86
C ILE A 55 6.92 -6.71 5.28
N VAL A 56 5.99 -7.30 6.02
CA VAL A 56 6.19 -7.61 7.44
C VAL A 56 7.17 -8.76 7.65
N VAL A 57 7.13 -9.81 6.82
CA VAL A 57 7.98 -10.99 7.03
C VAL A 57 9.42 -10.80 6.55
N THR A 58 9.65 -9.89 5.62
CA THR A 58 11.01 -9.61 5.12
C THR A 58 11.59 -8.33 5.72
N ASP A 59 10.94 -7.70 6.70
CA ASP A 59 11.48 -6.49 7.33
C ASP A 59 12.65 -6.88 8.25
N PRO A 60 13.90 -6.52 7.92
CA PRO A 60 15.07 -6.95 8.69
C PRO A 60 15.19 -6.25 10.05
N GLU A 61 14.30 -5.30 10.36
CA GLU A 61 14.28 -4.50 11.59
C GLU A 61 13.11 -4.85 12.53
N SER A 62 12.32 -5.89 12.23
CA SER A 62 11.24 -6.41 13.09
C SER A 62 11.68 -7.52 14.03
#